data_AF-A0A645A5T5-F1
#
_entry.id   AF-A0A645A5T5-F1
#
_cell.length_a   1.000
_cell.length_b   1.000
_cell.length_c   1.000
_cell.angle_alpha   90.00
_cell.angle_beta   90.00
_cell.angle_gamma   90.00
#
_symmetry.space_group_name_H-M   'P 1'
#
loop_
_entity.id
_entity.type
_entity.pdbx_description
1 polymer ?
#
loop_
_entity_poly.entity_id
_entity_poly.type
_entity_poly.pdbx_seq_one_letter_code
_entity_poly.pdbx_strand_id
1 'polypeptide(L)' 'MALLASYSADRSTGETLEDFLQNRVFRDAQVHTTQPKAEDVAAFSAYLSRFKAGLAVEKAAAVLK' A
#
# COMPACT_ATOMS: atom_id res chain seq x y z
N MET A 1 19.12 -3.28 6.31
CA MET A 1 18.65 -2.15 5.48
C MET A 1 19.61 -1.95 4.31
N ALA A 2 19.53 -2.75 3.25
CA ALA A 2 20.48 -2.66 2.12
C ALA A 2 19.99 -1.74 0.99
N LEU A 3 18.68 -1.74 0.70
CA LEU A 3 18.09 -0.99 -0.41
C LEU A 3 18.20 0.54 -0.23
N LEU A 4 17.88 1.05 0.96
CA LEU A 4 18.00 2.48 1.28
C LEU A 4 19.45 2.96 1.34
N ALA A 5 20.38 2.08 1.73
CA ALA A 5 21.80 2.38 1.73
C ALA A 5 22.33 2.51 0.29
N SER A 6 21.97 1.57 -0.61
CA SER A 6 22.30 1.67 -2.04
C SER A 6 21.64 2.88 -2.70
N TYR A 7 20.36 3.18 -2.41
CA TYR A 7 19.74 4.42 -2.90
C TYR A 7 20.52 5.67 -2.45
N SER A 8 20.97 5.71 -1.19
CA SER A 8 21.71 6.87 -0.68
C SER A 8 23.11 7.00 -1.29
N ALA A 9 23.75 5.89 -1.64
CA ALA A 9 25.09 5.86 -2.24
C ALA A 9 25.08 6.07 -3.76
N ASP A 10 24.08 5.52 -4.45
CA ASP A 10 24.07 5.37 -5.90
C ASP A 10 23.10 6.30 -6.62
N ARG A 11 22.23 7.03 -5.92
CA ARG A 11 21.25 7.94 -6.56
C ARG A 11 21.91 9.08 -7.30
N SER A 12 21.30 9.46 -8.41
CA SER A 12 21.65 10.69 -9.12
C SER A 12 21.08 11.92 -8.39
N THR A 13 21.68 13.08 -8.60
CA THR A 13 21.20 14.35 -8.01
C THR A 13 19.76 14.62 -8.45
N GLY A 14 18.83 14.65 -7.50
CA GLY A 14 17.40 14.88 -7.75
C GLY A 14 16.60 13.63 -8.09
N GLU A 15 17.21 12.45 -8.14
CA GLU A 15 16.50 11.18 -8.39
C GLU A 15 15.66 10.80 -7.15
N THR A 16 14.36 10.57 -7.34
CA THR A 16 13.48 10.11 -6.26
C THR A 16 13.72 8.62 -5.97
N LEU A 17 13.28 8.16 -4.79
CA LEU A 17 13.36 6.74 -4.46
C LEU A 17 12.52 5.92 -5.44
N GLU A 18 11.34 6.42 -5.82
CA GLU A 18 10.44 5.74 -6.77
C GLU A 18 11.12 5.56 -8.13
N ASP A 19 11.77 6.60 -8.65
CA ASP A 19 12.49 6.53 -9.92
C ASP A 19 13.66 5.53 -9.87
N PHE A 20 14.43 5.55 -8.78
CA PHE A 20 15.54 4.62 -8.58
C PHE A 20 15.06 3.15 -8.54
N LEU A 21 13.96 2.90 -7.82
CA LEU A 21 13.38 1.57 -7.74
C LEU A 21 12.83 1.11 -9.09
N GLN A 22 12.08 1.96 -9.78
CA GLN A 22 11.44 1.62 -11.04
C GLN A 22 12.44 1.42 -12.18
N ASN A 23 13.43 2.31 -12.29
CA ASN A 23 14.30 2.36 -13.47
C ASN A 23 15.63 1.62 -13.29
N ARG A 24 16.01 1.25 -12.07
CA ARG A 24 17.28 0.56 -11.80
C ARG A 24 17.11 -0.76 -11.08
N VAL A 25 16.39 -0.78 -9.96
CA VAL A 25 16.29 -1.99 -9.12
C VAL A 25 15.32 -3.01 -9.71
N PHE A 26 14.18 -2.55 -10.21
CA PHE A 26 13.09 -3.40 -10.72
C PHE A 26 12.86 -3.25 -12.22
N ARG A 27 13.77 -2.59 -12.94
CA ARG A 27 13.63 -2.31 -14.37
C ARG A 27 13.22 -3.52 -15.20
N ASP A 28 13.86 -4.65 -14.94
CA ASP A 28 13.67 -5.91 -15.67
C ASP A 28 12.87 -6.93 -14.85
N ALA A 29 12.28 -6.52 -13.74
CA ALA A 29 11.47 -7.39 -12.91
C ALA A 29 10.14 -7.70 -13.62
N GLN A 30 9.80 -8.99 -13.73
CA GLN A 30 8.48 -9.37 -14.22
C GLN A 30 7.43 -9.04 -13.16
N VAL A 31 6.52 -8.13 -13.52
CA VAL A 31 5.37 -7.77 -12.70
C VAL A 31 4.16 -8.54 -13.19
N HIS A 32 3.51 -9.26 -12.28
CA HIS A 32 2.26 -9.97 -12.56
C HIS A 32 1.17 -9.38 -11.67
N THR A 33 0.09 -8.92 -12.31
CA THR A 33 -1.09 -8.40 -11.61
C THR A 33 -2.24 -9.36 -11.84
N THR A 34 -2.78 -9.91 -10.76
CA THR A 34 -3.98 -10.75 -10.80
C THR A 34 -5.19 -9.94 -10.38
N GLN A 35 -6.27 -10.01 -11.15
CA GLN A 35 -7.52 -9.36 -10.76
C GLN A 35 -8.21 -10.14 -9.63
N PRO A 36 -8.81 -9.43 -8.65
CA PRO A 36 -9.61 -10.08 -7.63
C PRO A 36 -10.85 -10.72 -8.26
N LYS A 37 -11.36 -11.79 -7.65
CA LYS A 37 -12.61 -12.38 -8.09
C LYS A 37 -13.77 -11.47 -7.71
N ALA A 38 -14.81 -11.43 -8.54
CA ALA A 38 -15.98 -10.60 -8.28
C ALA A 38 -16.67 -10.92 -6.94
N GLU A 39 -16.66 -12.20 -6.53
CA GLU A 39 -17.16 -12.65 -5.23
C GLU A 39 -16.41 -12.03 -4.05
N ASP A 40 -15.08 -11.96 -4.14
CA ASP A 40 -14.23 -11.38 -3.10
C ASP A 40 -14.47 -9.86 -3.00
N VAL A 41 -14.56 -9.17 -4.14
CA VAL A 41 -14.85 -7.72 -4.19
C VAL A 41 -16.20 -7.40 -3.54
N ALA A 42 -17.23 -8.20 -3.83
CA ALA A 42 -18.56 -8.01 -3.25
C ALA A 42 -18.55 -8.26 -1.73
N ALA A 43 -17.89 -9.33 -1.27
CA ALA A 43 -17.76 -9.65 0.14
C ALA A 43 -17.01 -8.55 0.92
N PHE A 44 -15.89 -8.06 0.39
CA PHE A 44 -15.13 -6.96 0.98
C PHE A 44 -15.94 -5.67 1.03
N SER A 45 -16.70 -5.36 -0.02
CA SER A 45 -17.57 -4.18 -0.05
C SER A 45 -18.64 -4.24 1.04
N ALA A 46 -19.28 -5.41 1.21
CA ALA A 46 -20.25 -5.63 2.28
C ALA A 46 -19.63 -5.51 3.68
N TYR A 47 -18.43 -6.09 3.88
CA TYR A 47 -17.67 -5.93 5.12
C TYR A 47 -17.36 -4.45 5.40
N LEU A 48 -16.84 -3.71 4.41
CA LEU A 48 -16.47 -2.30 4.58
C LEU A 48 -17.68 -1.42 4.91
N SER A 49 -18.85 -1.72 4.35
CA SER A 49 -20.10 -1.02 4.72
C SER A 49 -20.43 -1.21 6.20
N ARG A 50 -20.36 -2.45 6.69
CA ARG A 50 -20.62 -2.80 8.10
C ARG A 50 -19.58 -2.20 9.03
N PHE A 51 -18.31 -2.28 8.66
CA PHE A 51 -17.21 -1.69 9.40
C PHE A 51 -17.39 -0.18 9.55
N LYS A 52 -17.68 0.54 8.45
CA LYS A 52 -17.93 1.98 8.48
C LYS A 52 -19.11 2.36 9.37
N ALA A 53 -20.19 1.57 9.36
CA ALA A 53 -21.31 1.78 10.27
C ALA A 53 -20.91 1.61 11.75
N GLY A 54 -20.00 0.67 12.05
CA GLY A 54 -19.46 0.43 13.38
C GLY A 54 -18.53 1.54 13.91
N LEU A 55 -17.91 2.34 13.03
CA LEU A 55 -16.97 3.39 13.43
C LEU A 55 -17.59 4.44 14.37
N ALA A 56 -18.90 4.69 14.27
CA ALA A 56 -19.57 5.61 15.18
C ALA A 56 -19.53 5.12 16.64
N VAL A 57 -19.71 3.81 16.84
CA VAL A 57 -19.66 3.17 18.16
C VAL A 57 -18.23 3.14 18.69
N GLU A 58 -17.26 2.79 17.86
CA GLU A 58 -15.84 2.80 18.24
C GLU A 58 -15.37 4.20 18.67
N LYS A 59 -15.76 5.24 17.93
CA LYS A 59 -15.45 6.64 18.27
C LYS A 59 -16.11 7.07 19.58
N ALA A 60 -17.36 6.68 19.81
CA ALA A 60 -18.04 6.98 21.08
C ALA A 60 -17.36 6.30 22.27
N ALA A 61 -16.96 5.04 22.12
CA ALA A 61 -16.23 4.30 23.14
C ALA A 61 -14.84 4.91 23.45
N ALA A 62 -14.16 5.47 22.45
CA ALA A 62 -12.85 6.10 22.63
C ALA A 62 -12.88 7.38 23.48
N VAL A 63 -14.04 8.06 23.59
CA VAL A 63 -14.22 9.29 24.38
C VAL A 63 -14.73 9.00 25.80
N LEU A 64 -15.19 7.78 26.08
CA LEU A 64 -15.67 7.31 27.39
C LEU A 64 -14.52 7.01 28.39
N LYS A 65 -13.41 7.76 28.32
CA LYS A 65 -12.33 7.67 29.31
C LYS A 65 -12.68 8.37 30.62
#